data_AF-A0A377TZC9-F1
#
_entry.id   AF-A0A377TZC9-F1
#
_cell.length_a   1.000
_cell.length_b   1.000
_cell.length_c   1.000
_cell.angle_alpha   90.00
_cell.angle_beta   90.00
_cell.angle_gamma   90.00
#
_symmetry.space_group_name_H-M   'P 1'
#
loop_
_entity.id
_entity.type
_entity.pdbx_description
1 polymer ?
#
loop_
_entity_poly.entity_id
_entity_poly.type
_entity_poly.pdbx_seq_one_letter_code
_entity_poly.pdbx_strand_id
1 'polypeptide(L)'
;MEANSIGAVLSVIRSTTLATLLPAAIAGQFDDVVAIELRPALLQRTACLLQRQGAWQSAAAREFITLARENSITIEQENRQSLA
;
A
#
# COMPACT_ATOMS: atom_id res chain seq x y z
N MET A 1 9.30 -8.94 -16.38
CA MET A 1 8.36 -9.86 -15.68
C MET A 1 7.00 -9.20 -15.66
N GLU A 2 5.93 -9.96 -15.89
CA GLU A 2 4.56 -9.47 -15.79
C GLU A 2 3.82 -10.28 -14.72
N ALA A 3 3.18 -9.58 -13.79
CA ALA A 3 2.34 -10.16 -12.74
C ALA A 3 1.24 -9.16 -12.40
N ASN A 4 0.05 -9.66 -12.10
CA ASN A 4 -1.14 -8.85 -11.80
C ASN A 4 -1.48 -8.82 -10.30
N SER A 5 -0.60 -9.35 -9.44
CA SER A 5 -0.78 -9.33 -7.99
C SER A 5 0.55 -9.23 -7.25
N ILE A 6 0.52 -8.62 -6.06
CA ILE A 6 1.69 -8.55 -5.18
C ILE A 6 2.10 -9.96 -4.72
N GLY A 7 1.14 -10.83 -4.41
CA GLY A 7 1.42 -12.22 -4.02
C GLY A 7 2.19 -13.02 -5.08
N ALA A 8 1.87 -12.82 -6.36
CA ALA A 8 2.62 -13.45 -7.45
C ALA A 8 4.06 -12.91 -7.53
N VAL A 9 4.25 -11.60 -7.39
CA VAL A 9 5.60 -11.00 -7.34
C VAL A 9 6.39 -11.54 -6.14
N LEU A 10 5.78 -11.61 -4.96
CA LEU A 10 6.39 -12.17 -3.75
C LEU A 10 6.84 -13.62 -3.96
N SER A 11 5.98 -14.46 -4.57
CA SER A 11 6.33 -15.85 -4.87
C SER A 11 7.57 -15.98 -5.77
N VAL A 12 7.71 -15.09 -6.76
CA VAL A 12 8.89 -15.08 -7.65
C VAL A 12 10.15 -14.63 -6.93
N ILE A 13 10.10 -13.55 -6.15
CA ILE A 13 11.32 -13.08 -5.45
C ILE A 13 11.76 -14.07 -4.36
N ARG A 14 10.85 -14.86 -3.78
CA ARG A 14 11.20 -15.94 -2.83
C ARG A 14 11.99 -17.08 -3.45
N SER A 15 11.76 -17.36 -4.73
CA SER A 15 12.33 -18.50 -5.45
C SER A 15 13.49 -18.11 -6.37
N THR A 16 13.88 -16.83 -6.38
CA THR A 16 14.92 -16.29 -7.26
C THR A 16 15.81 -15.29 -6.54
N THR A 17 16.82 -14.75 -7.22
CA THR A 17 17.69 -13.67 -6.71
C THR A 17 17.19 -12.27 -7.04
N LEU A 18 15.94 -12.15 -7.52
CA LEU A 18 15.34 -10.87 -7.87
C LEU A 18 14.84 -10.14 -6.62
N ALA A 19 14.82 -8.81 -6.70
CA ALA A 19 14.22 -7.94 -5.70
C ALA A 19 13.14 -7.07 -6.35
N THR A 20 12.26 -6.50 -5.52
CA THR A 20 11.17 -5.63 -6.00
C THR A 20 10.96 -4.44 -5.07
N LEU A 21 10.35 -3.38 -5.59
CA LEU A 21 9.89 -2.23 -4.82
C LEU A 21 8.42 -2.40 -4.50
N LEU A 22 8.08 -2.34 -3.21
CA LEU A 22 6.69 -2.39 -2.72
C LEU A 22 6.33 -1.08 -2.02
N PRO A 23 5.03 -0.74 -1.96
CA PRO A 23 4.55 0.31 -1.06
C PRO A 23 4.97 0.02 0.38
N ALA A 24 5.50 1.02 1.08
CA ALA A 24 5.99 0.88 2.46
C ALA A 24 4.94 0.26 3.40
N ALA A 25 3.67 0.65 3.23
CA ALA A 25 2.54 0.18 4.03
C ALA A 25 2.33 -1.34 4.03
N ILE A 26 2.88 -2.07 3.04
CA ILE A 26 2.76 -3.54 2.96
C ILE A 26 4.10 -4.26 3.00
N ALA A 27 5.23 -3.56 2.87
CA ALA A 27 6.53 -4.20 2.74
C ALA A 27 6.90 -5.03 3.99
N GLY A 28 6.50 -4.57 5.18
CA GLY A 28 6.75 -5.25 6.45
C GLY A 28 5.72 -6.31 6.85
N GLN A 29 4.71 -6.59 6.02
CA GLN A 29 3.64 -7.56 6.35
C GLN A 29 3.99 -9.01 5.99
N PHE A 30 5.21 -9.26 5.52
CA PHE A 30 5.61 -10.56 4.97
C PHE A 30 6.87 -11.06 5.70
N ASP A 31 6.70 -12.03 6.60
CA ASP A 31 7.75 -12.51 7.52
C ASP A 31 8.95 -13.18 6.83
N ASP A 32 8.75 -13.63 5.60
CA ASP A 32 9.65 -14.44 4.80
C ASP A 32 10.32 -13.64 3.66
N VAL A 33 10.27 -12.31 3.74
CA VAL A 33 11.11 -11.37 2.99
C VAL A 33 11.66 -10.28 3.89
N VAL A 34 12.83 -9.74 3.55
CA VAL A 34 13.42 -8.61 4.27
C VAL A 34 13.10 -7.32 3.52
N ALA A 35 12.43 -6.39 4.19
CA ALA A 35 12.21 -5.04 3.68
C ALA A 35 13.47 -4.19 3.88
N ILE A 36 13.94 -3.55 2.81
CA ILE A 36 15.08 -2.63 2.83
C ILE A 36 14.58 -1.23 2.45
N GLU A 37 14.91 -0.24 3.25
CA GLU A 37 14.52 1.15 2.99
C GLU A 37 15.26 1.70 1.76
N LEU A 38 14.51 2.31 0.83
CA LEU A 38 15.08 3.00 -0.32
C LEU A 38 15.41 4.45 0.04
N ARG A 39 16.70 4.81 0.05
CA ARG A 39 17.17 6.17 0.33
C ARG A 39 17.79 6.83 -0.92
N PRO A 40 17.40 8.08 -1.27
CA PRO A 40 16.31 8.85 -0.68
C PRO A 40 14.92 8.28 -1.04
N ALA A 41 13.87 8.68 -0.33
CA ALA A 41 12.50 8.26 -0.62
C ALA A 41 12.02 8.89 -1.94
N LEU A 42 12.34 8.24 -3.07
CA LEU A 42 12.14 8.79 -4.41
C LEU A 42 10.72 8.60 -4.96
N LEU A 43 9.97 7.64 -4.43
CA LEU A 43 8.73 7.15 -5.05
C LEU A 43 7.56 7.27 -4.08
N GLN A 44 6.78 8.34 -4.24
CA GLN A 44 5.54 8.57 -3.51
C GLN A 44 4.34 8.34 -4.42
N ARG A 45 3.35 7.60 -3.93
CA ARG A 45 2.07 7.40 -4.63
C ARG A 45 0.94 7.75 -3.69
N THR A 46 -0.01 8.54 -4.18
CA THR A 46 -1.20 8.94 -3.41
C THR A 46 -2.34 7.97 -3.71
N ALA A 47 -2.85 7.30 -2.69
CA ALA A 47 -4.11 6.58 -2.79
C ALA A 47 -5.27 7.59 -2.83
N CYS A 48 -6.17 7.45 -3.81
CA CYS A 48 -7.28 8.38 -4.01
C CYS A 48 -8.62 7.65 -3.84
N LEU A 49 -9.54 8.27 -3.11
CA LEU A 49 -10.93 7.82 -3.03
C LEU A 49 -11.76 8.53 -4.11
N LEU A 50 -12.17 7.79 -5.13
CA LEU A 50 -12.92 8.32 -6.27
C LEU A 50 -14.43 8.07 -6.11
N GLN A 51 -15.23 9.08 -6.46
CA GLN A 51 -16.69 8.99 -6.41
C GLN A 51 -17.30 9.58 -7.68
N ARG A 52 -18.38 8.97 -8.16
CA ARG A 52 -19.15 9.52 -9.27
C ARG A 52 -19.99 10.69 -8.77
N GLN A 53 -19.82 11.86 -9.41
CA GLN A 53 -20.59 13.06 -9.09
C GLN A 53 -22.09 12.80 -9.26
N GLY A 54 -22.89 13.22 -8.27
CA GLY A 54 -24.35 13.08 -8.29
C GLY A 54 -24.87 11.64 -8.15
N ALA A 55 -24.01 10.65 -7.88
CA ALA A 55 -24.45 9.29 -7.60
C ALA A 55 -25.10 9.18 -6.21
N TRP A 56 -26.09 8.30 -6.09
CA TRP A 56 -26.65 7.95 -4.78
C TRP A 56 -25.57 7.36 -3.87
N GLN A 57 -25.42 7.93 -2.68
CA GLN A 57 -24.54 7.39 -1.63
C GLN A 57 -25.38 6.63 -0.62
N SER A 58 -25.21 5.29 -0.62
CA SER A 58 -25.80 4.43 0.41
C SER A 58 -25.18 4.72 1.78
N ALA A 59 -25.83 4.25 2.86
CA ALA A 59 -25.26 4.30 4.20
C ALA A 59 -23.88 3.61 4.24
N ALA A 60 -23.75 2.43 3.62
CA ALA A 60 -22.49 1.71 3.53
C ALA A 60 -21.38 2.51 2.82
N ALA A 61 -21.71 3.24 1.75
CA ALA A 61 -20.73 4.09 1.07
C ALA A 61 -20.25 5.23 1.96
N ARG A 62 -21.15 5.87 2.72
CA ARG A 62 -20.80 6.95 3.67
C ARG A 62 -19.88 6.44 4.77
N GLU A 63 -20.24 5.33 5.40
CA GLU A 63 -19.43 4.72 6.45
C GLU A 63 -18.06 4.27 5.91
N PHE A 64 -18.01 3.69 4.71
CA PHE A 64 -16.73 3.34 4.08
C PHE A 64 -15.84 4.58 3.84
N ILE A 65 -16.40 5.69 3.37
CA ILE A 65 -15.64 6.94 3.16
C ILE A 65 -15.04 7.44 4.48
N THR A 66 -15.82 7.39 5.57
CA THR A 66 -15.35 7.76 6.92
C THR A 66 -14.18 6.86 7.33
N LEU A 67 -14.37 5.54 7.29
CA LEU A 67 -13.34 4.57 7.66
C LEU A 67 -12.08 4.70 6.80
N ALA A 68 -12.22 4.89 5.49
CA ALA A 68 -11.09 5.02 4.59
C ALA A 68 -10.24 6.27 4.90
N ARG A 69 -10.88 7.38 5.28
CA ARG A 69 -10.18 8.61 5.69
C ARG A 69 -9.45 8.43 7.01
N GLU A 70 -10.09 7.83 8.01
CA GLU A 70 -9.46 7.54 9.30
C GLU A 70 -8.22 6.64 9.13
N ASN A 71 -8.36 5.55 8.37
CA ASN A 71 -7.24 4.65 8.09
C ASN A 71 -6.12 5.33 7.30
N SER A 72 -6.43 6.28 6.40
CA SER A 72 -5.39 6.99 5.66
C SER A 72 -4.46 7.80 6.55
N ILE A 73 -4.98 8.37 7.65
CA ILE A 73 -4.19 9.11 8.64
C ILE A 73 -3.27 8.14 9.39
N THR A 74 -3.80 7.00 9.83
CA THR A 74 -3.02 5.97 10.53
C THR A 74 -1.88 5.44 9.66
N ILE A 75 -2.16 5.09 8.40
CA ILE A 75 -1.16 4.58 7.46
C ILE A 75 -0.06 5.62 7.19
N GLU A 76 -0.42 6.91 7.08
CA GLU A 76 0.59 7.97 6.91
C GLU A 76 1.51 8.10 8.13
N GLN A 77 0.95 7.97 9.33
CA GLN A 77 1.72 8.03 10.58
C GLN A 77 2.68 6.83 10.70
N GLU A 78 2.20 5.61 10.44
CA GLU A 78 3.00 4.39 10.46
C GLU A 78 4.16 4.46 9.46
N ASN A 79 3.87 4.88 8.22
CA ASN A 79 4.91 5.06 7.20
C ASN A 79 5.95 6.09 7.62
N ARG A 80 5.56 7.17 8.30
CA ARG A 80 6.49 8.19 8.80
C ARG A 80 7.36 7.68 9.95
N GLN A 81 6.81 6.85 10.83
CA GLN A 81 7.56 6.24 11.94
C GLN A 81 8.54 5.17 11.45
N SER A 82 8.20 4.40 10.42
CA SER A 82 9.11 3.43 9.80
C SER A 82 10.31 4.07 9.06
N LEU A 83 10.28 5.39 8.84
CA LEU A 83 11.35 6.17 8.19
C LEU A 83 12.28 6.88 9.19
N ALA A 84 11.98 6.83 10.50
CA ALA A 84 12.74 7.48 11.58
C ALA A 84 13.63 6.47 12.31
#